data_AF-A0A6B2BXD3-F1
#
_entry.id   AF-A0A6B2BXD3-F1
#
_cell.length_a   1.000
_cell.length_b   1.000
_cell.length_c   1.000
_cell.angle_alpha   90.00
_cell.angle_beta   90.00
_cell.angle_gamma   90.00
#
_symmetry.space_group_name_H-M   'P 1'
#
loop_
_entity.id
_entity.type
_entity.pdbx_description
1 polymer ?
#
loop_
_entity_poly.entity_id
_entity_poly.type
_entity_poly.pdbx_seq_one_letter_code
_entity_poly.pdbx_strand_id
1 'polypeptide(L)' 'MFIEDQIRLIINAKLEGKLNNRKIANVQGILTRKVQQLYSEYKSTEVIHAQKKVGDIKACS' A
#
# COMPACT_ATOMS: atom_id res chain seq x y z
N MET A 1 -8.15 -0.96 -6.80
CA MET A 1 -7.62 -2.19 -6.19
C MET A 1 -6.11 -2.12 -6.30
N PHE A 2 -5.39 -2.19 -5.18
CA PHE A 2 -3.94 -2.28 -5.24
C PHE A 2 -3.56 -3.73 -5.46
N ILE A 3 -2.81 -4.01 -6.53
CA ILE A 3 -2.23 -5.33 -6.77
C ILE A 3 -1.07 -5.49 -5.78
N GLU A 4 -0.84 -6.68 -5.23
CA GLU A 4 0.25 -6.97 -4.27
C GLU A 4 1.60 -6.43 -4.77
N ASP A 5 1.86 -6.57 -6.06
CA ASP A 5 3.09 -6.08 -6.70
C ASP A 5 3.22 -4.56 -6.63
N GLN A 6 2.13 -3.81 -6.79
CA GLN A 6 2.15 -2.36 -6.66
C GLN A 6 2.46 -1.93 -5.22
N ILE A 7 1.93 -2.64 -4.22
CA ILE A 7 2.22 -2.36 -2.81
C ILE A 7 3.68 -2.71 -2.47
N ARG A 8 4.20 -3.83 -3.00
CA ARG A 8 5.62 -4.20 -2.89
C ARG A 8 6.53 -3.11 -3.45
N LEU A 9 6.21 -2.58 -4.64
CA LEU A 9 6.97 -1.49 -5.25
C LEU A 9 6.97 -0.23 -4.37
N ILE A 10 5.82 0.11 -3.78
CA ILE A 10 5.69 1.25 -2.85
C ILE A 10 6.55 1.04 -1.59
N ILE A 11 6.48 -0.14 -0.98
CA ILE A 11 7.22 -0.46 0.26
C ILE A 11 8.73 -0.51 -0.01
N ASN A 12 9.17 -1.18 -1.09
CA ASN A 12 10.57 -1.24 -1.46
C ASN A 12 11.14 0.15 -1.75
N ALA A 13 10.41 0.99 -2.49
CA ALA A 13 10.80 2.38 -2.72
C ALA A 13 10.94 3.20 -1.42
N LYS A 14 10.13 2.90 -0.40
CA LYS A 14 10.23 3.48 0.94
C LYS A 14 11.44 2.94 1.72
N LEU A 15 11.72 1.64 1.64
CA LEU A 15 12.85 1.00 2.32
C LEU A 15 14.19 1.45 1.75
N GLU A 16 14.28 1.65 0.43
CA GLU A 16 15.47 2.19 -0.21
C GLU A 16 15.80 3.63 0.24
N GLY A 17 14.83 4.37 0.81
CA GLY A 17 15.03 5.72 1.34
C GLY A 17 15.31 6.81 0.28
N LYS A 18 15.49 6.43 -0.99
CA LYS A 18 15.83 7.34 -2.10
C LYS A 18 14.63 8.19 -2.57
N LEU A 19 13.40 7.73 -2.35
CA LEU A 19 12.19 8.39 -2.82
C LEU A 19 11.33 8.90 -1.67
N ASN A 20 11.04 10.20 -1.69
CA ASN A 20 10.10 10.83 -0.76
C ASN A 20 8.66 10.36 -1.06
N ASN A 21 7.79 10.29 -0.05
CA ASN A 21 6.39 9.83 -0.18
C ASN A 21 5.64 10.51 -1.33
N ARG A 22 5.91 11.81 -1.56
CA ARG A 22 5.31 12.58 -2.65
C ARG A 22 5.76 12.09 -4.04
N LYS A 23 7.03 11.73 -4.20
CA LYS A 23 7.55 11.18 -5.46
C LYS A 23 6.98 9.78 -5.71
N ILE A 24 6.94 8.94 -4.68
CA ILE A 24 6.35 7.60 -4.76
C ILE A 24 4.87 7.70 -5.15
N ALA A 25 4.12 8.60 -4.50
CA ALA A 25 2.73 8.88 -4.80
C ALA A 25 2.51 9.29 -6.26
N ASN A 26 3.32 10.23 -6.77
CA ASN A 26 3.24 10.68 -8.16
C ASN A 26 3.54 9.56 -9.17
N VAL A 27 4.60 8.77 -8.94
CA VAL A 27 5.01 7.67 -9.83
C VAL A 27 3.95 6.55 -9.85
N GLN A 28 3.37 6.26 -8.68
CA GLN A 28 2.41 5.17 -8.51
C GLN A 28 0.96 5.59 -8.76
N GLY A 29 0.72 6.89 -9.04
CA GLY A 29 -0.62 7.44 -9.30
C GLY A 29 -1.55 7.40 -8.10
N ILE A 30 -1.03 7.54 -6.87
CA ILE A 30 -1.80 7.38 -5.63
C ILE A 30 -1.60 8.54 -4.68
N LEU A 31 -2.44 8.64 -3.66
CA LEU A 31 -2.30 9.67 -2.64
C LEU A 31 -1.07 9.42 -1.75
N THR A 32 -0.37 10.49 -1.40
CA THR A 32 0.76 10.46 -0.45
C THR A 32 0.35 9.87 0.91
N ARG A 33 -0.87 10.17 1.37
CA ARG A 33 -1.43 9.57 2.59
C ARG A 33 -1.54 8.05 2.49
N LYS A 34 -1.82 7.52 1.29
CA LYS A 34 -1.91 6.08 1.06
C LYS A 34 -0.54 5.41 1.09
N VAL A 35 0.49 6.05 0.52
CA VAL A 35 1.89 5.60 0.67
C VAL A 35 2.29 5.52 2.15
N GLN A 36 1.94 6.54 2.94
CA GLN A 36 2.23 6.54 4.37
C GLN A 36 1.49 5.42 5.10
N GLN A 37 0.20 5.24 4.84
CA GLN A 37 -0.60 4.16 5.44
C GLN A 37 -0.01 2.79 5.14
N LEU A 38 0.28 2.49 3.87
CA LEU A 38 0.84 1.19 3.45
C LEU A 38 2.18 0.90 4.13
N TYR A 39 3.04 1.92 4.26
CA TYR A 39 4.33 1.76 4.93
C TYR A 39 4.19 1.58 6.45
N SER A 40 3.28 2.31 7.10
CA SER A 40 3.01 2.15 8.54
C SER A 40 2.44 0.76 8.86
N GLU A 41 1.53 0.27 8.02
CA GLU A 41 0.93 -1.06 8.15
C GLU A 41 1.98 -2.17 7.98
N TYR A 42 2.85 -2.03 6.97
CA TYR A 42 4.01 -2.90 6.79
C TYR A 42 4.98 -2.85 7.98
N LYS A 43 5.32 -1.67 8.52
CA LYS A 43 6.22 -1.57 9.69
C LYS A 43 5.64 -2.17 10.96
N SER A 44 4.31 -2.20 11.09
CA SER A 44 3.64 -2.75 12.27
C SER A 44 3.44 -4.26 12.21
N THR A 45 3.37 -4.84 11.01
CA THR A 45 3.00 -6.25 10.82
C THR A 45 4.08 -7.06 10.12
N GLU A 46 5.03 -6.41 9.45
CA GLU A 46 5.97 -6.97 8.47
C GLU A 46 5.29 -7.72 7.31
N VAL A 47 3.97 -7.57 7.15
CA VAL A 47 3.14 -8.27 6.17
C VAL A 47 2.56 -7.28 5.17
N ILE A 48 2.54 -7.69 3.90
CA ILE A 48 1.97 -6.91 2.79
C ILE A 48 0.51 -7.33 2.60
N HIS A 49 -0.43 -6.50 3.05
CA HIS A 49 -1.84 -6.72 2.84
C HIS A 49 -2.31 -6.04 1.56
N ALA A 50 -2.47 -6.80 0.47
CA ALA A 50 -3.26 -6.30 -0.66
C ALA A 50 -4.73 -6.28 -0.30
N GLN A 51 -5.35 -5.12 -0.49
CA GLN A 51 -6.79 -5.00 -0.35
C GLN A 51 -7.47 -5.75 -1.51
N LYS A 52 -7.89 -7.00 -1.24
CA LYS A 52 -8.95 -7.66 -2.02
C LYS A 52 -10.23 -6.84 -1.85
N LYS A 53 -10.97 -6.65 -2.94
CA LYS A 53 -12.29 -6.03 -2.91
C LYS A 53 -13.15 -6.85 -1.93
N VAL A 54 -13.50 -6.28 -0.78
CA VAL A 54 -14.58 -6.83 0.06
C VAL A 54 -15.87 -6.51 -0.68
N GLY A 55 -16.21 -7.40 -1.61
CA GLY A 55 -17.44 -7.38 -2.42
C GLY A 55 -18.25 -8.67 -2.27
N ASP A 56 -17.92 -9.50 -1.27
CA ASP A 56 -18.71 -10.68 -0.86
C ASP A 56 -18.82 -10.70 0.67
N ILE A 57 -19.35 -9.63 1.24
CA ILE A 57 -20.13 -9.80 2.49
C ILE A 57 -21.51 -10.23 2.00
N LYS A 58 -21.70 -11.54 1.79
CA LYS A 58 -23.04 -12.09 1.98
C LYS A 58 -23.32 -11.96 3.47
N ALA A 59 -24.31 -11.14 3.74
CA ALA A 59 -24.81 -10.74 5.04
C ALA A 59 -24.96 -11.91 6.01
N CYS A 60 -24.83 -11.56 7.29
CA CYS A 60 -25.28 -12.34 8.43
C CYS A 60 -26.65 -12.99 8.21
N SER A 61 -26.75 -14.29 8.46
CA SER A 61 -27.66 -14.95 9.43
C SER A 61 -27.47 -16.46 9.34
#